data_AF-D9S1C1-F1
#
_entry.id   AF-D9S1C1-F1
#
_cell.length_a   1.000
_cell.length_b   1.000
_cell.length_c   1.000
_cell.angle_alpha   90.00
_cell.angle_beta   90.00
_cell.angle_gamma   90.00
#
_symmetry.space_group_name_H-M   'P 1'
#
loop_
_entity.id
_entity.type
_entity.pdbx_description
1 polymer ?
#
loop_
_entity_poly.entity_id
_entity_poly.type
_entity_poly.pdbx_seq_one_letter_code
_entity_poly.pdbx_strand_id
1 'polypeptide(L)'
;MKDSMRLFTTMARGEDGLYSVEITRGYCDGKCVFCRRCYENRDILKPVNSYEADFYEEHFVNHQARVAGLCAKVAEYIALEQKKATVLIQAALLHDIGKIFIPSAVFMKKGRLTPEEFEVVKCHAVLGAFYLKGRGFPASVTEAVKHHHERYDGAGYPDGLKGDHIPLLARIIAVCDAADAMLVGRHYRAAISRKMVIDELLRNSGSQFDPDVVNVMVEIINEEAVVNV
;
A
#
# COMPACT_ATOMS: atom_id res chain seq x y z
N MET A 1 -36.32 -12.55 8.22
CA MET A 1 -34.96 -12.62 8.82
C MET A 1 -34.36 -11.24 8.64
N LYS A 2 -34.14 -10.50 9.73
CA LYS A 2 -33.65 -9.11 9.66
C LYS A 2 -32.21 -9.09 9.16
N ASP A 3 -31.96 -8.26 8.15
CA ASP A 3 -30.63 -7.89 7.68
C ASP A 3 -29.77 -7.46 8.87
N SER A 4 -28.81 -8.29 9.26
CA SER A 4 -27.80 -7.85 10.23
C SER A 4 -26.83 -6.94 9.51
N MET A 5 -26.62 -5.74 10.06
CA MET A 5 -25.60 -4.82 9.58
C MET A 5 -24.22 -5.46 9.80
N ARG A 6 -23.42 -5.52 8.74
CA ARG A 6 -22.08 -6.15 8.71
C ARG A 6 -21.02 -5.11 8.37
N LEU A 7 -19.77 -5.44 8.70
CA LEU A 7 -18.60 -4.66 8.32
C LEU A 7 -17.95 -5.26 7.08
N PHE A 8 -17.45 -4.39 6.22
CA PHE A 8 -16.78 -4.76 4.98
C PHE A 8 -15.54 -3.91 4.81
N THR A 9 -14.48 -4.54 4.31
CA THR A 9 -13.47 -3.80 3.58
C THR A 9 -14.01 -3.53 2.18
N THR A 10 -13.95 -2.28 1.73
CA THR A 10 -14.48 -1.82 0.44
C THR A 10 -13.44 -1.00 -0.29
N MET A 11 -13.49 -0.97 -1.63
CA MET A 11 -12.77 -0.01 -2.44
C MET A 11 -13.76 1.01 -2.97
N ALA A 12 -13.55 2.28 -2.67
CA ALA A 12 -14.45 3.39 -3.01
C ALA A 12 -13.73 4.43 -3.86
N ARG A 13 -14.49 5.18 -4.67
CA ARG A 13 -13.97 6.34 -5.41
C ARG A 13 -14.35 7.62 -4.68
N GLY A 14 -13.35 8.43 -4.33
CA GLY A 14 -13.52 9.76 -3.74
C GLY A 14 -13.94 10.82 -4.76
N GLU A 15 -14.27 12.01 -4.25
CA GLU A 15 -14.62 13.18 -5.07
C GLU A 15 -13.42 13.71 -5.88
N ASP A 16 -12.21 13.50 -5.38
CA ASP A 16 -10.93 13.75 -6.07
C ASP A 16 -10.69 12.81 -7.27
N GLY A 17 -11.59 11.84 -7.47
CA GLY A 17 -11.54 10.87 -8.55
C GLY A 17 -10.60 9.69 -8.29
N LEU A 18 -9.92 9.65 -7.14
CA LEU A 18 -9.03 8.56 -6.72
C LEU A 18 -9.81 7.46 -6.00
N TYR A 19 -9.27 6.26 -6.05
CA TYR A 19 -9.79 5.11 -5.33
C TYR A 19 -8.96 4.83 -4.08
N SER A 20 -9.63 4.52 -2.98
CA SER A 20 -9.03 4.13 -1.70
C SER A 20 -9.75 2.92 -1.12
N VAL A 21 -9.12 2.28 -0.14
CA VAL A 21 -9.75 1.22 0.66
C VAL A 21 -10.35 1.84 1.92
N GLU A 22 -11.54 1.40 2.29
CA GLU A 22 -12.29 1.89 3.46
C GLU A 22 -12.90 0.72 4.23
N ILE A 23 -13.07 0.85 5.55
CA ILE A 23 -13.98 0.00 6.32
C ILE A 23 -15.35 0.65 6.37
N THR A 24 -16.37 -0.07 5.88
CA THR A 24 -17.74 0.43 5.82
C THR A 24 -18.73 -0.53 6.46
N ARG A 25 -19.84 0.02 6.95
CA ARG A 25 -20.99 -0.76 7.43
C ARG A 25 -22.01 -0.85 6.31
N GLY A 26 -22.55 -2.05 6.10
CA GLY A 26 -23.57 -2.28 5.09
C GLY A 26 -24.51 -3.41 5.49
N TYR A 27 -25.68 -3.43 4.85
CA TYR A 27 -26.61 -4.56 4.93
C TYR A 27 -26.27 -5.55 3.81
N CYS A 28 -26.18 -6.83 4.13
CA CYS A 28 -25.99 -7.90 3.16
C CYS A 28 -26.87 -9.07 3.55
N ASP A 29 -27.81 -9.40 2.67
CA ASP A 29 -28.77 -10.49 2.86
C ASP A 29 -28.13 -11.88 2.61
N GLY A 30 -26.88 -11.91 2.16
CA GLY A 30 -26.12 -13.12 1.88
C GLY A 30 -26.62 -13.93 0.68
N LYS A 31 -27.59 -13.41 -0.09
CA LYS A 31 -28.21 -14.12 -1.22
C LYS A 31 -27.51 -13.85 -2.55
N CYS A 32 -26.64 -12.85 -2.61
CA CYS A 32 -25.86 -12.55 -3.82
C CYS A 32 -24.83 -13.65 -4.08
N VAL A 33 -24.94 -14.34 -5.22
CA VAL A 33 -23.96 -15.34 -5.69
C VAL A 33 -22.60 -14.69 -6.00
N PHE A 34 -22.61 -13.42 -6.44
CA PHE A 34 -21.44 -12.56 -6.59
C PHE A 34 -21.81 -11.15 -6.12
N CYS A 35 -21.34 -10.74 -4.94
CA CYS A 35 -21.52 -9.36 -4.48
C CYS A 35 -20.53 -8.45 -5.22
N ARG A 36 -20.99 -7.71 -6.25
CA ARG A 36 -20.11 -6.86 -7.08
C ARG A 36 -20.22 -5.36 -6.78
N ARG A 37 -21.29 -4.88 -6.17
CA ARG A 37 -21.53 -3.48 -5.78
C ARG A 37 -22.66 -3.45 -4.76
N CYS A 38 -22.45 -2.86 -3.58
CA CYS A 38 -23.50 -2.78 -2.56
C CYS A 38 -24.38 -1.54 -2.74
N TYR A 39 -23.74 -0.40 -3.00
CA TYR A 39 -24.35 0.92 -3.23
C TYR A 39 -23.30 1.82 -3.90
N GLU A 40 -23.76 2.89 -4.57
CA GLU A 40 -23.00 3.95 -5.26
C GLU A 40 -21.47 3.91 -5.07
N ASN A 41 -20.76 3.56 -6.15
CA ASN A 41 -19.30 3.67 -6.29
C ASN A 41 -18.42 2.86 -5.31
N ARG A 42 -18.95 1.83 -4.64
CA ARG A 42 -18.15 0.94 -3.78
C ARG A 42 -18.13 -0.51 -4.24
N ASP A 43 -16.92 -1.06 -4.36
CA ASP A 43 -16.69 -2.48 -4.56
C ASP A 43 -16.48 -3.15 -3.21
N ILE A 44 -17.30 -4.16 -2.88
CA ILE A 44 -17.08 -4.98 -1.68
C ILE A 44 -15.87 -5.88 -1.92
N LEU A 45 -14.86 -5.76 -1.06
CA LEU A 45 -13.65 -6.57 -1.10
C LEU A 45 -13.85 -7.84 -0.27
N LYS A 46 -14.22 -7.67 1.02
CA LYS A 46 -14.27 -8.76 1.98
C LYS A 46 -15.17 -8.41 3.17
N PRO A 47 -16.06 -9.31 3.62
CA PRO A 47 -16.72 -9.15 4.92
C PRO A 47 -15.71 -9.36 6.05
N VAL A 48 -15.79 -8.54 7.08
CA VAL A 48 -14.89 -8.60 8.25
C VAL A 48 -15.70 -8.56 9.54
N ASN A 49 -15.18 -9.17 10.60
CA ASN A 49 -15.72 -8.96 11.95
C ASN A 49 -15.17 -7.65 12.56
N SER A 50 -15.62 -7.27 13.75
CA SER A 50 -15.19 -6.02 14.39
C SER A 50 -13.69 -5.97 14.70
N TYR A 51 -13.10 -7.08 15.14
CA TYR A 51 -11.67 -7.15 15.43
C TYR A 51 -10.82 -7.05 14.15
N GLU A 52 -11.25 -7.71 13.08
CA GLU A 52 -10.62 -7.56 11.76
C GLU A 52 -10.77 -6.13 11.23
N ALA A 53 -11.95 -5.53 11.37
CA ALA A 53 -12.18 -4.15 10.94
C ALA A 53 -11.21 -3.18 11.60
N ASP A 54 -11.06 -3.23 12.93
CA ASP A 54 -10.13 -2.35 13.66
C ASP A 54 -8.67 -2.56 13.20
N PHE A 55 -8.27 -3.82 13.01
CA PHE A 55 -6.92 -4.14 12.52
C PHE A 55 -6.66 -3.62 11.10
N TYR A 56 -7.61 -3.81 10.17
CA TYR A 56 -7.44 -3.37 8.79
C TYR A 56 -7.50 -1.84 8.71
N GLU A 57 -8.33 -1.18 9.52
CA GLU A 57 -8.34 0.28 9.59
C GLU A 57 -6.93 0.81 9.95
N GLU A 58 -6.35 0.29 11.03
CA GLU A 58 -5.07 0.78 11.57
C GLU A 58 -3.86 0.42 10.69
N HIS A 59 -3.75 -0.83 10.26
CA HIS A 59 -2.53 -1.37 9.66
C HIS A 59 -2.58 -1.49 8.13
N PHE A 60 -3.74 -1.27 7.52
CA PHE A 60 -3.94 -1.42 6.08
C PHE A 60 -4.46 -0.12 5.45
N VAL A 61 -5.66 0.34 5.84
CA VAL A 61 -6.28 1.57 5.31
C VAL A 61 -5.44 2.81 5.63
N ASN A 62 -5.18 3.07 6.92
CA ASN A 62 -4.43 4.24 7.34
C ASN A 62 -2.99 4.23 6.82
N HIS A 63 -2.39 3.03 6.72
CA HIS A 63 -1.07 2.86 6.15
C HIS A 63 -1.02 3.27 4.67
N GLN A 64 -1.93 2.76 3.85
CA GLN A 64 -1.99 3.10 2.42
C GLN A 64 -2.19 4.62 2.22
N ALA A 65 -3.01 5.26 3.06
CA ALA A 65 -3.21 6.71 3.01
C ALA A 65 -1.93 7.49 3.34
N ARG A 66 -1.18 7.10 4.38
CA ARG A 66 0.10 7.77 4.74
C ARG A 66 1.17 7.56 3.68
N VAL A 67 1.30 6.36 3.11
CA VAL A 67 2.22 6.08 2.00
C VAL A 67 1.87 6.93 0.78
N ALA A 68 0.57 7.08 0.47
CA ALA A 68 0.14 7.96 -0.61
C ALA A 68 0.49 9.43 -0.34
N GLY A 69 0.35 9.90 0.90
CA GLY A 69 0.79 11.23 1.31
C GLY A 69 2.29 11.45 1.14
N LEU A 70 3.12 10.49 1.54
CA LEU A 70 4.58 10.54 1.31
C LEU A 70 4.92 10.55 -0.18
N CYS A 71 4.24 9.71 -0.98
CA CYS A 71 4.42 9.68 -2.43
C CYS A 71 4.03 11.02 -3.09
N ALA A 72 2.99 11.69 -2.60
CA ALA A 72 2.61 13.01 -3.10
C ALA A 72 3.71 14.05 -2.84
N LYS A 73 4.33 14.04 -1.64
CA LYS A 73 5.46 14.91 -1.32
C LYS A 73 6.67 14.65 -2.20
N VAL A 74 7.01 13.37 -2.42
CA VAL A 74 8.11 13.01 -3.34
C VAL A 74 7.80 13.50 -4.76
N ALA A 75 6.57 13.33 -5.25
CA ALA A 75 6.17 13.80 -6.57
C ALA A 75 6.28 15.33 -6.70
N GLU A 76 5.89 16.08 -5.68
CA GLU A 76 6.04 17.54 -5.64
C GLU A 76 7.52 17.94 -5.65
N TYR A 77 8.33 17.32 -4.78
CA TYR A 77 9.76 17.62 -4.63
C TYR A 77 10.53 17.44 -5.95
N ILE A 78 10.24 16.38 -6.70
CA ILE A 78 10.91 16.11 -7.99
C ILE A 78 10.22 16.78 -9.19
N ALA A 79 9.22 17.64 -8.94
CA ALA A 79 8.40 18.27 -9.98
C ALA A 79 7.82 17.27 -11.00
N LEU A 80 7.31 16.13 -10.50
CA LEU A 80 6.75 15.07 -11.32
C LEU A 80 5.52 15.59 -12.08
N GLU A 81 5.45 15.32 -13.39
CA GLU A 81 4.31 15.67 -14.23
C GLU A 81 2.97 15.26 -13.57
N GLN A 82 2.01 16.19 -13.52
CA GLN A 82 0.74 16.01 -12.79
C GLN A 82 0.03 14.68 -13.09
N LYS A 83 0.00 14.26 -14.35
CA LYS A 83 -0.61 12.99 -14.76
C LYS A 83 0.09 11.78 -14.12
N LYS A 84 1.43 11.80 -14.03
CA LYS A 84 2.22 10.75 -13.37
C LYS A 84 2.08 10.82 -11.86
N ALA A 85 1.98 12.02 -11.27
CA ALA A 85 1.72 12.20 -9.85
C ALA A 85 0.36 11.59 -9.47
N THR A 86 -0.71 11.82 -10.26
CA THR A 86 -2.02 11.18 -10.04
C THR A 86 -1.93 9.65 -10.11
N VAL A 87 -1.19 9.11 -11.07
CA VAL A 87 -0.96 7.65 -11.17
C VAL A 87 -0.20 7.12 -9.95
N LEU A 88 0.84 7.82 -9.50
CA LEU A 88 1.62 7.45 -8.33
C LEU A 88 0.77 7.40 -7.07
N ILE A 89 -0.01 8.45 -6.82
CA ILE A 89 -0.88 8.54 -5.64
C ILE A 89 -1.95 7.44 -5.70
N GLN A 90 -2.56 7.21 -6.87
CA GLN A 90 -3.53 6.13 -7.05
C GLN A 90 -2.91 4.75 -6.79
N ALA A 91 -1.70 4.51 -7.29
CA ALA A 91 -0.99 3.25 -7.06
C ALA A 91 -0.61 3.10 -5.59
N ALA A 92 -0.13 4.15 -4.93
CA ALA A 92 0.21 4.13 -3.51
C ALA A 92 -1.02 3.87 -2.62
N LEU A 93 -2.18 4.46 -2.94
CA LEU A 93 -3.44 4.21 -2.24
C LEU A 93 -3.93 2.77 -2.37
N LEU A 94 -3.42 1.98 -3.33
CA LEU A 94 -3.88 0.63 -3.63
C LEU A 94 -2.74 -0.41 -3.69
N HIS A 95 -1.50 -0.03 -3.35
CA HIS A 95 -0.31 -0.88 -3.53
C HIS A 95 -0.46 -2.23 -2.82
N ASP A 96 -1.12 -2.19 -1.69
CA ASP A 96 -1.30 -3.28 -0.78
C ASP A 96 -2.64 -4.01 -0.97
N ILE A 97 -3.51 -3.56 -1.90
CA ILE A 97 -4.90 -4.05 -2.02
C ILE A 97 -5.00 -5.57 -2.09
N GLY A 98 -4.01 -6.24 -2.68
CA GLY A 98 -3.98 -7.70 -2.77
C GLY A 98 -3.93 -8.43 -1.42
N LYS A 99 -3.60 -7.76 -0.30
CA LYS A 99 -3.63 -8.33 1.05
C LYS A 99 -5.03 -8.80 1.45
N ILE A 100 -6.09 -8.27 0.83
CA ILE A 100 -7.46 -8.77 1.03
C ILE A 100 -7.65 -10.23 0.59
N PHE A 101 -6.79 -10.74 -0.30
CA PHE A 101 -6.77 -12.13 -0.74
C PHE A 101 -5.87 -13.04 0.12
N ILE A 102 -5.11 -12.47 1.04
CA ILE A 102 -4.26 -13.22 1.97
C ILE A 102 -5.11 -13.70 3.15
N PRO A 103 -4.94 -14.95 3.62
CA PRO A 103 -5.67 -15.43 4.79
C PRO A 103 -5.47 -14.51 6.00
N SER A 104 -6.56 -14.11 6.68
CA SER A 104 -6.50 -13.19 7.83
C SER A 104 -5.55 -13.71 8.92
N ALA A 105 -5.51 -15.02 9.14
CA ALA A 105 -4.63 -15.64 10.14
C ALA A 105 -3.13 -15.43 9.85
N VAL A 106 -2.74 -15.29 8.57
CA VAL A 106 -1.36 -15.00 8.17
C VAL A 106 -1.11 -13.50 8.22
N PHE A 107 -2.02 -12.69 7.66
CA PHE A 107 -1.85 -11.24 7.62
C PHE A 107 -1.82 -10.61 9.03
N MET A 108 -2.65 -11.10 9.95
CA MET A 108 -2.78 -10.61 11.32
C MET A 108 -1.89 -11.36 12.31
N LYS A 109 -0.98 -12.22 11.83
CA LYS A 109 -0.14 -13.04 12.71
C LYS A 109 0.72 -12.14 13.60
N LYS A 110 0.71 -12.42 14.90
CA LYS A 110 1.60 -11.80 15.88
C LYS A 110 2.93 -12.54 15.88
N GLY A 111 3.97 -11.93 15.34
CA GLY A 111 5.32 -12.49 15.30
C GLY A 111 5.82 -12.77 13.88
N ARG A 112 6.90 -13.55 13.77
CA ARG A 112 7.54 -13.84 12.48
C ARG A 112 6.70 -14.80 11.66
N LEU A 113 6.62 -14.53 10.36
CA LEU A 113 6.07 -15.46 9.38
C LEU A 113 7.04 -16.63 9.19
N THR A 114 6.51 -17.82 8.93
CA THR A 114 7.31 -18.92 8.39
C THR A 114 7.72 -18.62 6.94
N PRO A 115 8.73 -19.30 6.38
CA PRO A 115 9.08 -19.14 4.97
C PRO A 115 7.89 -19.36 4.03
N GLU A 116 7.04 -20.35 4.32
CA GLU A 116 5.86 -20.68 3.51
C GLU A 116 4.78 -19.59 3.60
N GLU A 117 4.52 -19.10 4.81
CA GLU A 117 3.61 -17.96 5.03
C GLU A 117 4.12 -16.70 4.33
N PHE A 118 5.44 -16.48 4.31
CA PHE A 118 6.05 -15.35 3.62
C PHE A 118 5.85 -15.45 2.10
N GLU A 119 6.03 -16.63 1.50
CA GLU A 119 5.74 -16.82 0.07
C GLU A 119 4.26 -16.57 -0.26
N VAL A 120 3.33 -16.96 0.62
CA VAL A 120 1.91 -16.61 0.47
C VAL A 120 1.71 -15.09 0.52
N VAL A 121 2.33 -14.38 1.47
CA VAL A 121 2.20 -12.92 1.58
C VAL A 121 2.75 -12.22 0.34
N LYS A 122 3.86 -12.67 -0.24
CA LYS A 122 4.44 -12.07 -1.46
C LYS A 122 3.47 -12.05 -2.64
N CYS A 123 2.52 -12.98 -2.70
CA CYS A 123 1.50 -13.02 -3.74
C CYS A 123 0.61 -11.77 -3.77
N HIS A 124 0.51 -10.98 -2.70
CA HIS A 124 -0.40 -9.83 -2.66
C HIS A 124 -0.09 -8.81 -3.76
N ALA A 125 1.17 -8.60 -4.13
CA ALA A 125 1.52 -7.63 -5.17
C ALA A 125 0.95 -8.04 -6.53
N VAL A 126 1.10 -9.33 -6.90
CA VAL A 126 0.56 -9.90 -8.15
C VAL A 126 -0.98 -9.96 -8.11
N LEU A 127 -1.56 -10.40 -7.00
CA LEU A 127 -3.01 -10.49 -6.85
C LEU A 127 -3.68 -9.11 -6.88
N GLY A 128 -3.06 -8.11 -6.25
CA GLY A 128 -3.52 -6.72 -6.27
C GLY A 128 -3.49 -6.15 -7.69
N ALA A 129 -2.37 -6.30 -8.38
CA ALA A 129 -2.24 -5.86 -9.77
C ALA A 129 -3.27 -6.54 -10.70
N PHE A 130 -3.47 -7.86 -10.55
CA PHE A 130 -4.48 -8.61 -11.29
C PHE A 130 -5.90 -8.12 -11.02
N TYR A 131 -6.24 -7.91 -9.74
CA TYR A 131 -7.53 -7.41 -9.31
C TYR A 131 -7.87 -6.03 -9.89
N LEU A 132 -6.90 -5.11 -9.87
CA LEU A 132 -7.04 -3.76 -10.40
C LEU A 132 -7.13 -3.76 -11.93
N LYS A 133 -6.34 -4.60 -12.62
CA LYS A 133 -6.43 -4.78 -14.07
C LYS A 133 -7.83 -5.24 -14.48
N GLY A 134 -8.42 -6.18 -13.75
CA GLY A 134 -9.80 -6.65 -13.97
C GLY A 134 -10.88 -5.57 -13.80
N ARG A 135 -10.53 -4.41 -13.23
CA ARG A 135 -11.42 -3.25 -13.01
C ARG A 135 -11.11 -2.07 -13.93
N GLY A 136 -10.24 -2.26 -14.91
CA GLY A 136 -9.93 -1.25 -15.91
C GLY A 136 -8.96 -0.17 -15.42
N PHE A 137 -8.23 -0.38 -14.31
CA PHE A 137 -7.12 0.50 -13.96
C PHE A 137 -6.03 0.45 -15.04
N PRO A 138 -5.39 1.59 -15.35
CA PRO A 138 -4.37 1.65 -16.39
C PRO A 138 -3.13 0.84 -15.97
N ALA A 139 -2.40 0.33 -16.97
CA ALA A 139 -1.18 -0.44 -16.75
C ALA A 139 -0.16 0.29 -15.86
N SER A 140 -0.06 1.62 -16.00
CA SER A 140 0.84 2.43 -15.16
C SER A 140 0.54 2.34 -13.66
N VAL A 141 -0.71 2.14 -13.27
CA VAL A 141 -1.09 1.87 -11.87
C VAL A 141 -0.77 0.41 -11.52
N THR A 142 -1.24 -0.54 -12.34
CA THR A 142 -1.10 -1.97 -12.00
C THR A 142 0.36 -2.43 -11.96
N GLU A 143 1.22 -1.90 -12.82
CA GLU A 143 2.66 -2.20 -12.82
C GLU A 143 3.38 -1.57 -11.62
N ALA A 144 2.94 -0.39 -11.17
CA ALA A 144 3.47 0.21 -9.95
C ALA A 144 3.08 -0.61 -8.71
N VAL A 145 1.82 -1.06 -8.65
CA VAL A 145 1.33 -1.97 -7.59
C VAL A 145 2.02 -3.33 -7.66
N LYS A 146 2.25 -3.90 -8.84
CA LYS A 146 2.89 -5.23 -8.97
C LYS A 146 4.32 -5.23 -8.46
N HIS A 147 5.07 -4.16 -8.69
CA HIS A 147 6.52 -4.12 -8.53
C HIS A 147 7.00 -3.28 -7.33
N HIS A 148 6.10 -2.83 -6.45
CA HIS A 148 6.50 -2.01 -5.28
C HIS A 148 7.38 -2.75 -4.26
N HIS A 149 7.55 -4.06 -4.40
CA HIS A 149 8.49 -4.88 -3.63
C HIS A 149 9.69 -5.40 -4.45
N GLU A 150 9.86 -4.92 -5.68
CA GLU A 150 11.11 -5.08 -6.38
C GLU A 150 12.22 -4.31 -5.65
N ARG A 151 13.41 -4.88 -5.65
CA ARG A 151 14.59 -4.28 -5.02
C ARG A 151 15.50 -3.76 -6.10
N TYR A 152 16.11 -2.59 -5.88
CA TYR A 152 16.98 -1.96 -6.87
C TYR A 152 18.15 -2.87 -7.33
N ASP A 153 18.62 -3.78 -6.48
CA ASP A 153 19.64 -4.79 -6.75
C ASP A 153 19.17 -6.01 -7.56
N GLY A 154 17.86 -6.19 -7.74
CA GLY A 154 17.24 -7.34 -8.42
C GLY A 154 16.90 -8.52 -7.50
N ALA A 155 17.11 -8.41 -6.19
CA ALA A 155 16.76 -9.47 -5.23
C ALA A 155 15.31 -9.40 -4.72
N GLY A 156 14.49 -8.55 -5.35
CA GLY A 156 13.09 -8.34 -5.00
C GLY A 156 12.16 -9.37 -5.64
N TYR A 157 10.87 -9.05 -5.60
CA TYR A 157 9.81 -9.88 -6.19
C TYR A 157 8.71 -8.97 -6.76
N PRO A 158 7.85 -9.47 -7.68
CA PRO A 158 7.74 -10.85 -8.15
C PRO A 158 8.67 -11.27 -9.30
N ASP A 159 9.18 -10.32 -10.09
CA ASP A 159 9.85 -10.58 -11.37
C ASP A 159 11.38 -10.46 -11.28
N GLY A 160 11.92 -9.91 -10.18
CA GLY A 160 13.36 -9.75 -9.97
C GLY A 160 13.96 -8.64 -10.85
N LEU A 161 13.18 -7.58 -11.08
CA LEU A 161 13.59 -6.43 -11.88
C LEU A 161 14.71 -5.66 -11.17
N LYS A 162 15.65 -5.12 -11.93
CA LYS A 162 16.85 -4.45 -11.41
C LYS A 162 16.99 -3.02 -11.91
N GLY A 163 17.33 -2.11 -11.00
CA GLY A 163 17.59 -0.70 -11.27
C GLY A 163 16.43 -0.04 -12.01
N ASP A 164 16.74 0.61 -13.13
CA ASP A 164 15.76 1.34 -13.94
C ASP A 164 14.74 0.47 -14.69
N HIS A 165 14.91 -0.86 -14.70
CA HIS A 165 13.88 -1.76 -15.21
C HIS A 165 12.66 -1.80 -14.29
N ILE A 166 12.82 -1.42 -13.01
CA ILE A 166 11.71 -1.25 -12.08
C ILE A 166 10.99 0.07 -12.44
N PRO A 167 9.65 0.06 -12.63
CA PRO A 167 8.91 1.29 -12.87
C PRO A 167 9.22 2.36 -11.82
N LEU A 168 9.51 3.59 -12.25
CA LEU A 168 9.84 4.70 -11.32
C LEU A 168 8.81 4.84 -10.19
N LEU A 169 7.52 4.71 -10.50
CA LEU A 169 6.46 4.84 -9.51
C LEU A 169 6.52 3.72 -8.46
N ALA A 170 6.90 2.50 -8.84
CA ALA A 170 7.12 1.41 -7.90
C ALA A 170 8.34 1.68 -7.00
N ARG A 171 9.43 2.22 -7.55
CA ARG A 171 10.61 2.62 -6.78
C ARG A 171 10.29 3.69 -5.74
N ILE A 172 9.46 4.67 -6.10
CA ILE A 172 8.97 5.69 -5.15
C ILE A 172 8.12 5.06 -4.05
N ILE A 173 7.14 4.22 -4.42
CA ILE A 173 6.27 3.55 -3.43
C ILE A 173 7.10 2.69 -2.47
N ALA A 174 8.10 1.96 -2.96
CA ALA A 174 8.96 1.11 -2.12
C ALA A 174 9.67 1.89 -1.01
N VAL A 175 10.20 3.08 -1.32
CA VAL A 175 10.86 3.95 -0.33
C VAL A 175 9.84 4.55 0.64
N CYS A 176 8.70 5.04 0.13
CA CYS A 176 7.63 5.61 0.96
C CYS A 176 7.01 4.58 1.92
N ASP A 177 6.78 3.35 1.45
CA ASP A 177 6.26 2.24 2.28
C ASP A 177 7.25 1.89 3.40
N ALA A 178 8.55 1.77 3.07
CA ALA A 178 9.57 1.52 4.06
C ALA A 178 9.69 2.66 5.08
N ALA A 179 9.63 3.91 4.64
CA ALA A 179 9.65 5.08 5.52
C ALA A 179 8.45 5.09 6.48
N ASP A 180 7.21 4.90 5.99
CA ASP A 180 6.02 4.83 6.86
C ASP A 180 6.12 3.69 7.86
N ALA A 181 6.51 2.50 7.40
CA ALA A 181 6.65 1.31 8.23
C ALA A 181 7.63 1.51 9.39
N MET A 182 8.65 2.35 9.21
CA MET A 182 9.64 2.67 10.24
C MET A 182 9.24 3.86 11.11
N LEU A 183 8.64 4.91 10.54
CA LEU A 183 8.23 6.11 11.26
C LEU A 183 7.03 5.88 12.18
N VAL A 184 6.05 5.09 11.72
CA VAL A 184 4.82 4.80 12.48
C VAL A 184 4.92 3.47 13.21
N GLY A 185 5.73 2.55 12.68
CA GLY A 185 5.79 1.17 13.15
C GLY A 185 4.72 0.29 12.51
N ARG A 186 4.77 -1.00 12.83
CA ARG A 186 3.82 -2.04 12.44
C ARG A 186 3.34 -2.76 13.69
N HIS A 187 2.26 -3.54 13.58
CA HIS A 187 1.72 -4.33 14.71
C HIS A 187 2.72 -5.29 15.36
N TYR A 188 3.81 -5.62 14.65
CA TYR A 188 4.91 -6.47 15.12
C TYR A 188 6.23 -5.72 15.36
N ARG A 189 6.32 -4.41 15.10
CA ARG A 189 7.57 -3.63 15.21
C ARG A 189 7.28 -2.18 15.60
N ALA A 190 7.85 -1.72 16.70
CA ALA A 190 7.71 -0.33 17.13
C ALA A 190 8.32 0.67 16.14
N ALA A 191 7.78 1.89 16.12
CA ALA A 191 8.37 3.02 15.43
C ALA A 191 9.81 3.29 15.89
N ILE A 192 10.63 3.82 14.98
CA ILE A 192 12.01 4.25 15.26
C ILE A 192 12.15 5.75 14.98
N SER A 193 13.22 6.37 15.52
CA SER A 193 13.44 7.81 15.35
C SER A 193 13.72 8.17 13.90
N ARG A 194 13.37 9.41 13.49
CA ARG A 194 13.66 9.94 12.14
C ARG A 194 15.11 9.75 11.71
N LYS A 195 16.05 9.99 12.64
CA LYS A 195 17.48 9.74 12.40
C LYS A 195 17.74 8.27 12.03
N MET A 196 17.17 7.33 12.77
CA MET A 196 17.33 5.91 12.47
C MET A 196 16.65 5.51 11.15
N VAL A 197 15.52 6.14 10.79
CA VAL A 197 14.89 5.94 9.48
C VAL A 197 15.82 6.38 8.35
N ILE A 198 16.38 7.60 8.44
CA ILE A 198 17.35 8.11 7.46
C ILE A 198 18.56 7.18 7.37
N ASP A 199 19.13 6.80 8.51
CA ASP A 199 20.30 5.92 8.57
C ASP A 199 19.98 4.52 7.97
N GLU A 200 18.73 4.04 8.03
CA GLU A 200 18.29 2.80 7.38
C GLU A 200 18.12 2.95 5.87
N LEU A 201 17.46 4.03 5.42
CA LEU A 201 17.24 4.30 4.01
C LEU A 201 18.57 4.46 3.26
N LEU A 202 19.50 5.24 3.83
CA LEU A 202 20.84 5.45 3.27
C LEU A 202 21.64 4.15 3.21
N ARG A 203 21.57 3.31 4.24
CA ARG A 203 22.28 2.01 4.26
C ARG A 203 21.80 1.05 3.18
N ASN A 204 20.52 1.12 2.84
CA ASN A 204 19.89 0.26 1.83
C ASN A 204 19.79 0.94 0.44
N SER A 205 20.36 2.14 0.29
CA SER A 205 20.47 2.86 -0.98
C SER A 205 21.30 2.08 -2.00
N GLY A 206 20.81 1.94 -3.23
CA GLY A 206 21.45 1.19 -4.31
C GLY A 206 21.34 -0.33 -4.20
N SER A 207 20.85 -0.85 -3.07
CA SER A 207 20.53 -2.28 -2.89
C SER A 207 19.02 -2.49 -2.88
N GLN A 208 18.35 -2.22 -1.76
CA GLN A 208 16.90 -2.32 -1.69
C GLN A 208 16.24 -1.18 -2.45
N PHE A 209 16.76 0.03 -2.29
CA PHE A 209 16.09 1.25 -2.72
C PHE A 209 16.84 1.96 -3.82
N ASP A 210 16.09 2.68 -4.64
CA ASP A 210 16.64 3.63 -5.60
C ASP A 210 17.38 4.77 -4.87
N PRO A 211 18.67 5.01 -5.17
CA PRO A 211 19.43 6.08 -4.54
C PRO A 211 18.83 7.47 -4.69
N ASP A 212 18.27 7.79 -5.86
CA ASP A 212 17.74 9.12 -6.13
C ASP A 212 16.47 9.38 -5.30
N VAL A 213 15.62 8.37 -5.18
CA VAL A 213 14.42 8.43 -4.34
C VAL A 213 14.79 8.48 -2.86
N VAL A 214 15.81 7.74 -2.42
CA VAL A 214 16.30 7.81 -1.03
C VAL A 214 16.76 9.22 -0.68
N ASN A 215 17.55 9.86 -1.55
CA ASN A 215 18.03 11.23 -1.32
C ASN A 215 16.86 12.19 -1.12
N VAL A 216 15.84 12.12 -1.99
CA VAL A 216 14.63 12.95 -1.87
C VAL A 216 13.89 12.68 -0.56
N MET A 217 13.71 11.42 -0.18
CA MET A 217 13.02 11.06 1.07
C MET A 217 13.78 11.56 2.31
N VAL A 218 15.11 11.54 2.30
CA VAL A 218 15.93 12.07 3.39
C VAL A 218 15.71 13.58 3.55
N GLU A 219 15.67 14.34 2.46
CA GLU A 219 15.37 15.78 2.50
C GLU A 219 13.97 16.04 3.07
N ILE A 220 12.95 15.30 2.60
CA ILE A 220 11.57 15.42 3.11
C ILE A 220 11.51 15.15 4.63
N ILE A 221 12.17 14.09 5.12
CA ILE A 221 12.18 13.76 6.55
C ILE A 221 12.90 14.84 7.38
N ASN A 222 13.97 15.43 6.83
CA ASN A 222 14.70 16.52 7.49
C ASN A 222 13.87 17.81 7.54
N GLU A 223 13.17 18.18 6.47
CA GLU A 223 12.31 19.37 6.45
C GLU A 223 11.16 19.26 7.46
N GLU A 224 10.54 18.08 7.60
CA GLU A 224 9.53 17.83 8.64
C GLU A 224 10.08 17.88 10.08
N ALA A 225 11.40 17.84 10.26
CA ALA A 225 12.03 18.10 11.55
C ALA A 225 12.06 19.60 11.88
N VAL A 226 12.04 20.47 10.87
CA VAL A 226 12.11 21.92 11.04
C VAL A 226 10.72 22.55 11.27
N VAL A 227 9.65 21.92 10.79
CA VAL A 227 8.27 22.46 10.85
C VAL A 227 7.55 22.20 12.20
N ASN A 228 8.14 21.41 13.10
CA ASN A 228 7.62 21.22 14.46
C ASN A 228 8.35 22.14 15.46
N VAL A 229 8.14 23.46 15.35
CA VAL A 229 8.51 24.48 16.35
C VAL A 229 7.26 25.16 16.87
#